data_AF-A0A8S3HL67-F1
#
_entry.id   AF-A0A8S3HL67-F1
#
_cell.length_a   1.000
_cell.length_b   1.000
_cell.length_c   1.000
_cell.angle_alpha   90.00
_cell.angle_beta   90.00
_cell.angle_gamma   90.00
#
_symmetry.space_group_name_H-M   'P 1'
#
loop_
_entity.id
_entity.type
_entity.pdbx_description
1 polymer ?
#
loop_
_entity_poly.entity_id
_entity_poly.type
_entity_poly.pdbx_seq_one_letter_code
_entity_poly.pdbx_strand_id
1 'polypeptide(L)'
;GGNFLIAHIKDKTKIRHKKRWSQVMYMYYLLGYRLFGDLNIIEKLYKRKRKKNTSKNKSKLFKGFGNLLNNMDNKKRIQMENTYLLALDGDVDFHPEAVRLLVDRMKKNKKVGAACGRIHPIGSGPVVWYQKFEYAIGHWLQKAAEHILGCVMCSPGCFSLFRGSALMDDHVLRTYCTKSVEARHYVQYDQGEDRWLCTLLLQEGYRVEYCAASDALTYAPESFHEFFNQRRRWVPSTIANIMDFLADYKRIVIIND
;
A
#
# COMPACT_ATOMS: atom_id res chain seq x y z
N GLY A 1 -19.27 19.25 -14.82
CA GLY A 1 -18.27 18.34 -14.24
C GLY A 1 -16.94 19.05 -14.22
N GLY A 2 -16.45 19.43 -13.04
CA GLY A 2 -15.24 20.25 -12.85
C GLY A 2 -14.05 19.48 -12.28
N ASN A 3 -13.93 18.19 -12.57
CA ASN A 3 -12.86 17.36 -12.01
C ASN A 3 -11.55 17.66 -12.74
N PHE A 4 -10.57 18.20 -12.02
CA PHE A 4 -9.24 18.47 -12.55
C PHE A 4 -8.47 17.16 -12.68
N LEU A 5 -8.25 16.71 -13.93
CA LEU A 5 -7.40 15.55 -14.21
C LEU A 5 -5.95 16.02 -14.39
N ILE A 6 -5.06 15.53 -13.53
CA ILE A 6 -3.62 15.75 -13.66
C ILE A 6 -2.97 14.42 -14.07
N ALA A 7 -2.42 14.37 -15.27
CA ALA A 7 -1.62 13.25 -15.74
C ALA A 7 -0.13 13.56 -15.55
N HIS A 8 0.60 12.71 -14.82
CA HIS A 8 2.05 12.77 -14.74
C HIS A 8 2.68 11.62 -15.53
N ILE A 9 3.48 11.98 -16.53
CA ILE A 9 4.24 11.01 -17.33
C ILE A 9 5.58 10.75 -16.63
N LYS A 10 5.91 9.47 -16.44
CA LYS A 10 7.15 9.06 -15.75
C LYS A 10 8.29 8.97 -16.74
N ASP A 11 9.37 9.67 -16.44
CA ASP A 11 10.66 9.48 -17.10
C ASP A 11 11.36 8.24 -16.53
N LYS A 12 11.44 7.18 -17.35
CA LYS A 12 12.05 5.89 -16.97
C LYS A 12 13.54 5.98 -16.66
N THR A 13 14.23 7.04 -17.10
CA THR A 13 15.66 7.24 -16.80
C THR A 13 15.89 7.84 -15.42
N LYS A 14 14.90 8.57 -14.89
CA LYS A 14 14.97 9.26 -13.60
C LYS A 14 14.32 8.48 -12.47
N ILE A 15 13.39 7.58 -12.78
CA ILE A 15 12.63 6.81 -11.79
C ILE A 15 13.01 5.35 -11.89
N ARG A 16 13.18 4.70 -10.73
CA ARG A 16 13.44 3.26 -10.68
C ARG A 16 12.28 2.49 -11.29
N HIS A 17 12.61 1.46 -12.08
CA HIS A 17 11.62 0.56 -12.66
C HIS A 17 10.89 -0.24 -11.57
N LYS A 18 9.68 -0.72 -11.88
CA LYS A 18 8.70 -1.44 -11.03
C LYS A 18 7.61 -0.55 -10.41
N LYS A 19 6.46 -1.18 -10.10
CA LYS A 19 5.25 -0.54 -9.56
C LYS A 19 5.52 0.14 -8.21
N ARG A 20 6.20 -0.56 -7.29
CA ARG A 20 6.56 -0.02 -5.96
C ARG A 20 7.22 1.36 -6.01
N TRP A 21 8.21 1.56 -6.87
CA TRP A 21 8.94 2.84 -6.93
C TRP A 21 8.10 3.99 -7.49
N SER A 22 7.09 3.65 -8.30
CA SER A 22 6.08 4.62 -8.70
C SER A 22 5.19 5.03 -7.53
N GLN A 23 4.74 4.06 -6.72
CA GLN A 23 3.95 4.34 -5.51
C GLN A 23 4.76 5.20 -4.53
N VAL A 24 6.02 4.85 -4.27
CA VAL A 24 6.94 5.65 -3.44
C VAL A 24 7.03 7.09 -3.93
N MET A 25 7.28 7.30 -5.23
CA MET A 25 7.36 8.66 -5.80
C MET A 25 6.08 9.45 -5.55
N TYR A 26 4.90 8.84 -5.80
CA TYR A 26 3.62 9.51 -5.59
C TYR A 26 3.30 9.74 -4.12
N MET A 27 3.68 8.85 -3.22
CA MET A 27 3.55 9.08 -1.77
C MET A 27 4.36 10.31 -1.35
N TYR A 28 5.61 10.45 -1.78
CA TYR A 28 6.41 11.65 -1.52
C TYR A 28 5.84 12.91 -2.17
N TYR A 29 5.31 12.81 -3.40
CA TYR A 29 4.71 13.96 -4.07
C TYR A 29 3.39 14.39 -3.41
N LEU A 30 2.47 13.47 -3.18
CA LEU A 30 1.13 13.77 -2.65
C LEU A 30 1.18 14.10 -1.16
N LEU A 31 1.83 13.25 -0.36
CA LEU A 31 1.90 13.43 1.09
C LEU A 31 3.03 14.36 1.49
N GLY A 32 4.19 14.32 0.83
CA GLY A 32 5.31 15.19 1.17
C GLY A 32 5.15 16.61 0.60
N TYR A 33 4.97 16.72 -0.72
CA TYR A 33 5.03 18.02 -1.39
C TYR A 33 3.67 18.72 -1.40
N ARG A 34 2.63 18.06 -1.90
CA ARG A 34 1.30 18.67 -2.07
C ARG A 34 0.62 18.96 -0.74
N LEU A 35 0.71 18.04 0.23
CA LEU A 35 0.08 18.19 1.54
C LEU A 35 0.82 19.19 2.44
N PHE A 36 2.16 19.18 2.48
CA PHE A 36 2.93 20.09 3.35
C PHE A 36 3.37 21.39 2.70
N GLY A 37 3.40 21.46 1.36
CA GLY A 37 3.77 22.66 0.60
C GLY A 37 5.23 23.09 0.74
N ASP A 38 6.07 22.32 1.44
CA ASP A 38 7.44 22.72 1.75
C ASP A 38 8.45 21.74 1.15
N LEU A 39 9.06 22.15 0.03
CA LEU A 39 10.17 21.42 -0.60
C LEU A 39 11.33 21.22 0.38
N ASN A 40 11.54 22.13 1.34
CA ASN A 40 12.61 21.99 2.33
C ASN A 40 12.38 20.80 3.27
N ILE A 41 11.14 20.34 3.45
CA ILE A 41 10.84 19.13 4.22
C ILE A 41 11.32 17.89 3.47
N ILE A 42 10.93 17.75 2.20
CA ILE A 42 11.40 16.65 1.34
C ILE A 42 12.91 16.71 1.22
N GLU A 43 13.45 17.91 1.07
CA GLU A 43 14.87 18.13 0.97
C GLU A 43 15.59 17.83 2.29
N LYS A 44 15.00 18.07 3.47
CA LYS A 44 15.54 17.63 4.78
C LYS A 44 15.49 16.10 4.93
N LEU A 45 14.42 15.45 4.47
CA LEU A 45 14.32 13.98 4.42
C LEU A 45 15.40 13.37 3.51
N TYR A 46 15.79 14.10 2.45
CA TYR A 46 16.79 13.65 1.47
C TYR A 46 18.25 14.10 1.78
N LYS A 47 18.48 15.34 2.24
CA LYS A 47 19.78 16.04 2.36
C LYS A 47 20.43 16.01 3.75
N ARG A 48 19.86 15.37 4.79
CA ARG A 48 20.54 15.21 6.10
C ARG A 48 21.68 14.20 6.03
N LYS A 49 22.62 14.44 5.11
CA LYS A 49 23.74 13.62 4.66
C LYS A 49 25.03 14.45 4.50
N ARG A 50 24.99 15.79 4.59
CA ARG A 50 26.12 16.64 4.19
C ARG A 50 26.86 17.36 5.32
N LYS A 51 26.86 16.84 6.56
CA LYS A 51 27.82 17.29 7.59
C LYS A 51 28.46 16.10 8.35
N LYS A 52 29.77 15.98 8.11
CA LYS A 52 30.90 15.33 8.83
C LYS A 52 30.97 13.80 8.99
N ASN A 53 31.86 13.24 8.15
CA ASN A 53 33.06 12.43 8.44
C ASN A 53 33.03 10.95 8.87
N THR A 54 33.98 10.25 8.22
CA THR A 54 34.87 9.15 8.66
C THR A 54 34.30 7.77 9.00
N SER A 55 34.73 6.81 8.16
CA SER A 55 34.92 5.38 8.41
C SER A 55 33.70 4.47 8.55
N LYS A 56 33.76 3.39 7.75
CA LYS A 56 33.10 2.08 7.85
C LYS A 56 31.56 2.01 7.69
N ASN A 57 31.18 1.22 6.67
CA ASN A 57 29.85 0.67 6.36
C ASN A 57 28.63 1.55 6.62
N LYS A 58 28.24 2.34 5.62
CA LYS A 58 26.95 3.04 5.59
C LYS A 58 26.03 2.44 4.54
N SER A 59 25.15 1.53 4.97
CA SER A 59 23.90 1.28 4.25
C SER A 59 23.15 2.62 4.14
N LYS A 60 22.72 2.93 2.91
CA LYS A 60 22.11 4.21 2.51
C LYS A 60 20.70 4.30 3.10
N LEU A 61 20.55 4.65 4.38
CA LEU A 61 19.25 4.70 5.06
C LEU A 61 18.50 6.00 4.70
N PHE A 62 17.39 5.88 3.97
CA PHE A 62 16.38 6.93 3.85
C PHE A 62 15.76 7.19 5.24
N LYS A 63 15.42 8.43 5.60
CA LYS A 63 14.66 8.73 6.84
C LYS A 63 13.20 8.98 6.49
N GLY A 64 12.27 8.40 7.25
CA GLY A 64 10.82 8.59 7.10
C GLY A 64 10.37 9.93 7.67
N PHE A 65 9.05 10.17 7.72
CA PHE A 65 8.46 11.43 8.19
C PHE A 65 8.41 11.59 9.73
N GLY A 66 8.89 10.63 10.53
CA GLY A 66 8.61 10.55 11.97
C GLY A 66 8.95 11.80 12.78
N ASN A 67 10.18 12.30 12.64
CA ASN A 67 10.61 13.51 13.36
C ASN A 67 9.90 14.79 12.90
N LEU A 68 9.27 14.76 11.72
CA LEU A 68 8.50 15.88 11.19
C LEU A 68 7.10 15.93 11.83
N LEU A 69 6.49 14.76 12.07
CA LEU A 69 5.14 14.64 12.61
C LEU A 69 5.05 15.09 14.07
N ASN A 70 6.09 14.87 14.87
CA ASN A 70 6.10 15.22 16.30
C ASN A 70 6.10 16.74 16.58
N ASN A 71 6.60 17.56 15.66
CA ASN A 71 6.66 19.02 15.80
C ASN A 71 5.65 19.73 14.89
N MET A 72 4.63 19.00 14.42
CA MET A 72 3.71 19.49 13.41
C MET A 72 2.51 20.18 14.04
N ASP A 73 2.09 21.29 13.44
CA ASP A 73 0.90 22.02 13.85
C ASP A 73 -0.36 21.11 13.78
N ASN A 74 -1.24 21.23 14.77
CA ASN A 74 -2.42 20.37 14.92
C ASN A 74 -3.31 20.38 13.68
N LYS A 75 -3.41 21.53 13.00
CA LYS A 75 -4.18 21.67 11.75
C LYS A 75 -3.66 20.72 10.66
N LYS A 76 -2.34 20.61 10.51
CA LYS A 76 -1.70 19.73 9.51
C LYS A 76 -1.86 18.26 9.87
N ARG A 77 -1.80 17.92 11.16
CA ARG A 77 -2.07 16.55 11.64
C ARG A 77 -3.50 16.12 11.30
N ILE A 78 -4.50 16.97 11.56
CA ILE A 78 -5.90 16.70 11.21
C ILE A 78 -6.06 16.55 9.70
N GLN A 79 -5.40 17.41 8.91
CA GLN A 79 -5.44 17.33 7.45
C GLN A 79 -4.87 16.00 6.95
N MET A 80 -3.76 15.54 7.54
CA MET A 80 -3.13 14.26 7.21
C MET A 80 -3.99 13.05 7.60
N GLU A 81 -4.62 13.08 8.78
CA GLU A 81 -5.55 12.04 9.24
C GLU A 81 -6.78 11.90 8.32
N ASN A 82 -7.19 13.00 7.67
CA ASN A 82 -8.31 13.08 6.73
C ASN A 82 -7.88 13.10 5.25
N THR A 83 -6.62 12.83 4.97
CA THR A 83 -6.12 12.65 3.60
C THR A 83 -6.11 11.16 3.27
N TYR A 84 -6.63 10.81 2.09
CA TYR A 84 -6.69 9.43 1.63
C TYR A 84 -6.09 9.29 0.23
N LEU A 85 -5.42 8.17 -0.01
CA LEU A 85 -4.79 7.81 -1.27
C LEU A 85 -5.49 6.58 -1.82
N LEU A 86 -6.19 6.74 -2.95
CA LEU A 86 -6.81 5.63 -3.67
C LEU A 86 -5.78 5.04 -4.65
N ALA A 87 -5.44 3.77 -4.45
CA ALA A 87 -4.72 2.97 -5.43
C ALA A 87 -5.74 2.35 -6.40
N LEU A 88 -5.48 2.54 -7.69
CA LEU A 88 -6.32 2.09 -8.80
C LEU A 88 -5.43 1.54 -9.92
N ASP A 89 -5.76 0.36 -10.44
CA ASP A 89 -5.14 -0.17 -11.67
C ASP A 89 -5.85 0.42 -12.91
N GLY A 90 -5.17 0.43 -14.06
CA GLY A 90 -5.65 1.14 -15.25
C GLY A 90 -6.85 0.50 -15.96
N ASP A 91 -7.19 -0.73 -15.58
CA ASP A 91 -8.22 -1.60 -16.15
C ASP A 91 -9.36 -1.88 -15.15
N VAL A 92 -9.53 -0.99 -14.18
CA VAL A 92 -10.52 -1.12 -13.12
C VAL A 92 -11.72 -0.21 -13.38
N ASP A 93 -12.91 -0.79 -13.27
CA ASP A 93 -14.17 -0.07 -13.36
C ASP A 93 -14.91 -0.12 -12.02
N PHE A 94 -15.46 1.00 -11.57
CA PHE A 94 -16.13 1.10 -10.28
C PHE A 94 -17.13 2.25 -10.24
N HIS A 95 -18.14 2.12 -9.39
CA HIS A 95 -19.12 3.17 -9.16
C HIS A 95 -18.59 4.17 -8.11
N PRO A 96 -18.82 5.50 -8.23
CA PRO A 96 -18.34 6.50 -7.26
C PRO A 96 -18.69 6.18 -5.79
N GLU A 97 -19.85 5.58 -5.56
CA GLU A 97 -20.36 5.12 -4.26
C GLU A 97 -19.42 4.12 -3.59
N ALA A 98 -18.71 3.29 -4.36
CA ALA A 98 -17.72 2.36 -3.83
C ALA A 98 -16.60 3.11 -3.10
N VAL A 99 -16.10 4.22 -3.66
CA VAL A 99 -15.10 5.08 -3.00
C VAL A 99 -15.69 5.71 -1.73
N ARG A 100 -16.96 6.15 -1.77
CA ARG A 100 -17.64 6.70 -0.59
C ARG A 100 -17.71 5.68 0.54
N LEU A 101 -18.05 4.43 0.23
CA LEU A 101 -18.09 3.33 1.21
C LEU A 101 -16.73 3.04 1.84
N LEU A 102 -15.64 3.11 1.06
CA LEU A 102 -14.27 2.99 1.61
C LEU A 102 -13.94 4.17 2.54
N VAL A 103 -14.26 5.40 2.15
CA VAL A 103 -14.05 6.59 2.99
C VAL A 103 -14.86 6.49 4.28
N ASP A 104 -16.12 6.08 4.21
CA ASP A 104 -16.99 5.92 5.38
C ASP A 104 -16.46 4.83 6.32
N ARG A 105 -15.95 3.72 5.77
CA ARG A 105 -15.27 2.68 6.55
C ARG A 105 -14.05 3.23 7.29
N MET A 106 -13.20 3.97 6.57
CA MET A 106 -12.00 4.58 7.16
C MET A 106 -12.35 5.64 8.22
N LYS A 107 -13.46 6.36 8.08
CA LYS A 107 -13.87 7.37 9.08
C LYS A 107 -14.33 6.75 10.40
N LYS A 108 -14.88 5.53 10.39
CA LYS A 108 -15.38 4.85 11.61
C LYS A 108 -14.29 4.60 12.64
N ASN A 109 -13.07 4.31 12.20
CA ASN A 109 -11.96 4.03 13.09
C ASN A 109 -10.66 4.65 12.58
N LYS A 110 -10.09 5.56 13.39
CA LYS A 110 -8.85 6.27 13.07
C LYS A 110 -7.63 5.35 12.97
N LYS A 111 -7.64 4.19 13.64
CA LYS A 111 -6.59 3.16 13.52
C LYS A 111 -6.61 2.43 12.18
N VAL A 112 -7.67 2.56 11.37
CA VAL A 112 -7.70 1.94 10.04
C VAL A 112 -6.77 2.69 9.11
N GLY A 113 -5.64 2.05 8.79
CA GLY A 113 -4.59 2.56 7.91
C GLY A 113 -4.90 2.29 6.44
N ALA A 114 -5.65 1.24 6.13
CA ALA A 114 -6.11 0.95 4.78
C ALA A 114 -7.45 0.21 4.76
N ALA A 115 -8.22 0.40 3.69
CA ALA A 115 -9.44 -0.34 3.42
C ALA A 115 -9.49 -0.75 1.94
N CYS A 116 -9.85 -2.00 1.67
CA CYS A 116 -10.01 -2.51 0.31
C CYS A 116 -11.46 -2.86 -0.01
N GLY A 117 -11.84 -2.68 -1.28
CA GLY A 117 -13.15 -3.09 -1.78
C GLY A 117 -13.18 -4.57 -2.17
N ARG A 118 -14.38 -5.03 -2.53
CA ARG A 118 -14.58 -6.33 -3.16
C ARG A 118 -14.27 -6.23 -4.64
N ILE A 119 -13.36 -7.10 -5.09
CA ILE A 119 -12.95 -7.16 -6.49
C ILE A 119 -13.72 -8.26 -7.21
N HIS A 120 -14.27 -7.93 -8.37
CA HIS A 120 -14.99 -8.85 -9.23
C HIS A 120 -14.20 -9.05 -10.52
N PRO A 121 -13.60 -10.25 -10.71
CA PRO A 121 -12.90 -10.54 -11.95
C PRO A 121 -13.90 -10.67 -13.10
N ILE A 122 -13.66 -9.91 -14.17
CA ILE A 122 -14.42 -9.95 -15.44
C ILE A 122 -13.53 -10.47 -16.58
N GLY A 123 -14.16 -10.91 -17.66
CA GLY A 123 -13.51 -11.59 -18.78
C GLY A 123 -14.22 -12.89 -19.15
N SER A 124 -13.61 -13.65 -20.05
CA SER A 124 -14.17 -14.86 -20.66
C SER A 124 -13.22 -16.07 -20.56
N GLY A 125 -13.81 -17.27 -20.63
CA GLY A 125 -13.06 -18.53 -20.65
C GLY A 125 -12.87 -19.22 -19.29
N PRO A 126 -12.37 -20.47 -19.30
CA PRO A 126 -12.33 -21.35 -18.13
C PRO A 126 -11.39 -20.83 -17.04
N VAL A 127 -10.30 -20.16 -17.41
CA VAL A 127 -9.35 -19.57 -16.45
C VAL A 127 -10.02 -18.42 -15.66
N VAL A 128 -10.87 -17.63 -16.31
CA VAL A 128 -11.64 -16.58 -15.64
C VAL A 128 -12.72 -17.17 -14.72
N TRP A 129 -13.40 -18.24 -15.14
CA TRP A 129 -14.37 -18.93 -14.28
C TRP A 129 -13.73 -19.46 -13.00
N TYR A 130 -12.55 -20.07 -13.13
CA TYR A 130 -11.75 -20.51 -11.99
C TYR A 130 -11.38 -19.34 -11.08
N GLN A 131 -10.89 -18.22 -11.65
CA GLN A 131 -10.56 -17.04 -10.86
C GLN A 131 -11.78 -16.41 -10.17
N LYS A 132 -12.95 -16.39 -10.81
CA LYS A 132 -14.21 -15.95 -10.18
C LYS A 132 -14.53 -16.77 -8.93
N PHE A 133 -14.39 -18.10 -9.02
CA PHE A 133 -14.57 -18.99 -7.88
C PHE A 133 -13.53 -18.73 -6.77
N GLU A 134 -12.25 -18.63 -7.12
CA GLU A 134 -11.20 -18.34 -6.13
C GLU A 134 -11.39 -16.98 -5.44
N TYR A 135 -11.75 -15.94 -6.20
CA TYR A 135 -12.03 -14.62 -5.64
C TYR A 135 -13.25 -14.66 -4.73
N ALA A 136 -14.31 -15.39 -5.10
CA ALA A 136 -15.48 -15.57 -4.26
C ALA A 136 -15.12 -16.21 -2.91
N ILE A 137 -14.38 -17.32 -2.92
CA ILE A 137 -13.89 -17.98 -1.69
C ILE A 137 -13.01 -17.02 -0.88
N GLY A 138 -12.03 -16.41 -1.52
CA GLY A 138 -11.10 -15.49 -0.86
C GLY A 138 -11.81 -14.29 -0.24
N HIS A 139 -12.84 -13.76 -0.89
CA HIS A 139 -13.58 -12.59 -0.43
C HIS A 139 -14.63 -12.91 0.63
N TRP A 140 -15.32 -14.04 0.51
CA TRP A 140 -16.41 -14.42 1.42
C TRP A 140 -15.92 -15.10 2.69
N LEU A 141 -14.81 -15.85 2.62
CA LEU A 141 -14.27 -16.56 3.78
C LEU A 141 -13.03 -15.85 4.31
N GLN A 142 -11.95 -15.83 3.55
CA GLN A 142 -10.65 -15.39 4.06
C GLN A 142 -10.65 -13.89 4.41
N LYS A 143 -10.95 -13.00 3.46
CA LYS A 143 -10.98 -11.55 3.72
C LYS A 143 -12.05 -11.15 4.72
N ALA A 144 -13.18 -11.86 4.76
CA ALA A 144 -14.21 -11.59 5.75
C ALA A 144 -13.72 -11.93 7.17
N ALA A 145 -13.05 -13.06 7.35
CA ALA A 145 -12.42 -13.42 8.63
C ALA A 145 -11.31 -12.44 9.00
N GLU A 146 -10.40 -12.14 8.07
CA GLU A 146 -9.33 -11.15 8.27
C GLU A 146 -9.89 -9.76 8.60
N HIS A 147 -11.04 -9.38 8.02
CA HIS A 147 -11.70 -8.11 8.31
C HIS A 147 -12.17 -8.00 9.75
N ILE A 148 -12.80 -9.06 10.28
CA ILE A 148 -13.28 -9.10 11.66
C ILE A 148 -12.09 -8.90 12.62
N LEU A 149 -10.98 -9.56 12.33
CA LEU A 149 -9.73 -9.41 13.07
C LEU A 149 -9.01 -8.07 12.81
N GLY A 150 -9.37 -7.34 11.75
CA GLY A 150 -8.72 -6.09 11.35
C GLY A 150 -7.34 -6.28 10.72
N CYS A 151 -7.04 -7.48 10.24
CA CYS A 151 -5.73 -7.90 9.77
C CYS A 151 -5.73 -8.34 8.29
N VAL A 152 -6.50 -7.66 7.44
CA VAL A 152 -6.52 -7.98 6.00
C VAL A 152 -5.11 -7.89 5.43
N MET A 153 -4.58 -9.03 5.00
CA MET A 153 -3.15 -9.18 4.73
C MET A 153 -2.75 -8.60 3.38
N CYS A 154 -3.71 -8.27 2.52
CA CYS A 154 -3.46 -7.65 1.23
C CYS A 154 -4.63 -6.76 0.81
N SER A 155 -4.36 -5.46 0.70
CA SER A 155 -5.21 -4.48 0.02
C SER A 155 -4.76 -4.41 -1.44
N PRO A 156 -5.50 -5.00 -2.39
CA PRO A 156 -5.05 -5.09 -3.78
C PRO A 156 -4.90 -3.70 -4.40
N GLY A 157 -3.84 -3.49 -5.17
CA GLY A 157 -3.55 -2.19 -5.80
C GLY A 157 -4.59 -1.74 -6.83
N CYS A 158 -5.50 -2.63 -7.24
CA CYS A 158 -6.56 -2.32 -8.17
C CYS A 158 -7.69 -1.47 -7.57
N PHE A 159 -8.03 -1.60 -6.27
CA PHE A 159 -9.04 -0.75 -5.64
C PHE A 159 -8.93 -0.76 -4.11
N SER A 160 -8.02 0.06 -3.59
CA SER A 160 -7.76 0.17 -2.16
C SER A 160 -7.45 1.60 -1.73
N LEU A 161 -7.99 1.99 -0.57
CA LEU A 161 -7.84 3.33 0.00
C LEU A 161 -6.88 3.27 1.19
N PHE A 162 -5.87 4.13 1.19
CA PHE A 162 -4.85 4.21 2.25
C PHE A 162 -4.93 5.57 2.96
N ARG A 163 -4.80 5.59 4.29
CA ARG A 163 -4.76 6.82 5.07
C ARG A 163 -3.39 7.48 4.95
N GLY A 164 -3.39 8.79 4.68
CA GLY A 164 -2.18 9.59 4.59
C GLY A 164 -1.32 9.50 5.85
N SER A 165 -1.93 9.62 7.03
CA SER A 165 -1.20 9.53 8.31
C SER A 165 -0.53 8.18 8.54
N ALA A 166 -1.19 7.07 8.16
CA ALA A 166 -0.64 5.73 8.32
C ALA A 166 0.50 5.47 7.34
N LEU A 167 0.37 5.94 6.09
CA LEU A 167 1.46 5.88 5.11
C LEU A 167 2.64 6.77 5.48
N MET A 168 2.40 7.86 6.21
CA MET A 168 3.44 8.76 6.69
C MET A 168 4.11 8.31 7.97
N ASP A 169 3.68 7.20 8.57
CA ASP A 169 4.38 6.63 9.69
C ASP A 169 5.86 6.39 9.33
N ASP A 170 6.77 6.72 10.27
CA ASP A 170 8.20 6.70 10.00
C ASP A 170 8.67 5.32 9.57
N HIS A 171 8.17 4.28 10.25
CA HIS A 171 8.58 2.93 9.94
C HIS A 171 8.00 2.48 8.60
N VAL A 172 6.71 2.75 8.35
CA VAL A 172 6.01 2.31 7.13
C VAL A 172 6.70 2.82 5.87
N LEU A 173 6.75 4.14 5.65
CA LEU A 173 7.28 4.66 4.38
C LEU A 173 8.78 4.39 4.23
N ARG A 174 9.54 4.52 5.32
CA ARG A 174 10.99 4.31 5.30
C ARG A 174 11.32 2.88 4.90
N THR A 175 10.66 1.92 5.53
CA THR A 175 10.88 0.50 5.25
C THR A 175 10.38 0.15 3.84
N TYR A 176 9.24 0.69 3.42
CA TYR A 176 8.71 0.51 2.06
C TYR A 176 9.68 1.00 0.96
N CYS A 177 10.42 2.08 1.24
CA CYS A 177 11.45 2.65 0.36
C CYS A 177 12.78 1.89 0.35
N THR A 178 12.92 0.82 1.14
CA THR A 178 14.16 0.04 1.22
C THR A 178 14.41 -0.69 -0.09
N LYS A 179 15.63 -0.58 -0.63
CA LYS A 179 15.97 -1.27 -1.88
C LYS A 179 16.03 -2.77 -1.65
N SER A 180 15.50 -3.51 -2.60
CA SER A 180 15.68 -4.96 -2.66
C SER A 180 17.14 -5.27 -2.96
N VAL A 181 17.75 -6.10 -2.11
CA VAL A 181 19.15 -6.50 -2.23
C VAL A 181 19.33 -8.02 -2.19
N GLU A 182 18.43 -8.73 -1.51
CA GLU A 182 18.44 -10.19 -1.37
C GLU A 182 17.27 -10.80 -2.14
N ALA A 183 17.36 -12.09 -2.46
CA ALA A 183 16.31 -12.82 -3.19
C ALA A 183 14.93 -12.67 -2.52
N ARG A 184 14.87 -12.82 -1.19
CA ARG A 184 13.62 -12.63 -0.42
C ARG A 184 13.03 -11.23 -0.64
N HIS A 185 13.87 -10.20 -0.68
CA HIS A 185 13.42 -8.81 -0.82
C HIS A 185 12.78 -8.57 -2.19
N TYR A 186 13.28 -9.18 -3.26
CA TYR A 186 12.64 -9.06 -4.57
C TYR A 186 11.25 -9.71 -4.61
N VAL A 187 11.08 -10.86 -3.95
CA VAL A 187 9.79 -11.56 -3.86
C VAL A 187 8.81 -10.80 -2.96
N GLN A 188 9.26 -10.36 -1.79
CA GLN A 188 8.42 -9.69 -0.81
C GLN A 188 8.08 -8.26 -1.23
N TYR A 189 9.10 -7.45 -1.58
CA TYR A 189 8.95 -6.01 -1.75
C TYR A 189 8.53 -5.62 -3.16
N ASP A 190 9.03 -6.29 -4.21
CA ASP A 190 8.80 -5.86 -5.60
C ASP A 190 7.74 -6.67 -6.35
N GLN A 191 7.50 -7.94 -5.97
CA GLN A 191 6.48 -8.79 -6.63
C GLN A 191 5.11 -8.78 -5.93
N GLY A 192 5.07 -8.44 -4.64
CA GLY A 192 3.82 -8.25 -3.90
C GLY A 192 3.89 -7.01 -3.03
N GLU A 193 4.21 -5.88 -3.66
CA GLU A 193 4.33 -4.57 -3.03
C GLU A 193 3.07 -4.12 -2.29
N ASP A 194 1.89 -4.52 -2.78
CA ASP A 194 0.60 -4.23 -2.15
C ASP A 194 0.46 -4.97 -0.82
N ARG A 195 0.85 -6.26 -0.79
CA ARG A 195 0.90 -7.09 0.41
C ARG A 195 1.95 -6.57 1.38
N TRP A 196 3.13 -6.23 0.87
CA TRP A 196 4.22 -5.69 1.68
C TRP A 196 3.80 -4.40 2.40
N LEU A 197 3.09 -3.50 1.71
CA LEU A 197 2.58 -2.29 2.33
C LEU A 197 1.58 -2.58 3.46
N CYS A 198 0.70 -3.58 3.29
CA CYS A 198 -0.22 -4.00 4.35
C CYS A 198 0.51 -4.63 5.53
N THR A 199 1.54 -5.44 5.28
CA THR A 199 2.42 -6.00 6.31
C THR A 199 3.00 -4.89 7.19
N LEU A 200 3.54 -3.84 6.58
CA LEU A 200 4.12 -2.72 7.31
C LEU A 200 3.09 -1.94 8.14
N LEU A 201 1.88 -1.74 7.62
CA LEU A 201 0.81 -1.08 8.36
C LEU A 201 0.41 -1.87 9.60
N LEU A 202 0.24 -3.18 9.47
CA LEU A 202 -0.14 -4.07 10.57
C LEU A 202 0.97 -4.21 11.61
N GLN A 203 2.24 -4.23 11.19
CA GLN A 203 3.40 -4.22 12.10
C GLN A 203 3.49 -2.95 12.95
N GLU A 204 2.93 -1.84 12.48
CA GLU A 204 2.87 -0.56 13.21
C GLU A 204 1.50 -0.32 13.89
N GLY A 205 0.67 -1.36 14.02
CA GLY A 205 -0.57 -1.31 14.81
C GLY A 205 -1.77 -0.68 14.10
N TYR A 206 -1.66 -0.44 12.79
CA TYR A 206 -2.80 -0.01 11.99
C TYR A 206 -3.65 -1.21 11.59
N ARG A 207 -4.97 -1.02 11.58
CA ARG A 207 -5.91 -1.99 11.03
C ARG A 207 -5.98 -1.89 9.51
N VAL A 208 -6.09 -3.03 8.85
CA VAL A 208 -6.41 -3.12 7.43
C VAL A 208 -7.75 -3.83 7.30
N GLU A 209 -8.72 -3.16 6.69
CA GLU A 209 -10.11 -3.62 6.65
C GLU A 209 -10.59 -3.91 5.24
N TYR A 210 -11.66 -4.71 5.13
CA TYR A 210 -12.29 -5.05 3.88
C TYR A 210 -13.74 -4.61 3.89
N CYS A 211 -14.16 -3.94 2.81
CA CYS A 211 -15.52 -3.45 2.63
C CYS A 211 -16.24 -4.27 1.56
N ALA A 212 -17.01 -5.26 2.03
CA ALA A 212 -17.80 -6.16 1.18
C ALA A 212 -18.82 -5.46 0.27
N ALA A 213 -19.30 -4.27 0.62
CA ALA A 213 -20.28 -3.52 -0.17
C ALA A 213 -19.64 -2.57 -1.19
N SER A 214 -18.31 -2.45 -1.18
CA SER A 214 -17.57 -1.54 -2.05
C SER A 214 -17.02 -2.32 -3.24
N ASP A 215 -17.80 -2.44 -4.30
CA ASP A 215 -17.46 -3.28 -5.45
C ASP A 215 -16.63 -2.54 -6.51
N ALA A 216 -15.67 -3.27 -7.11
CA ALA A 216 -14.91 -2.86 -8.29
C ALA A 216 -14.69 -4.05 -9.23
N LEU A 217 -14.63 -3.80 -10.53
CA LEU A 217 -14.45 -4.78 -11.60
C LEU A 217 -13.02 -4.68 -12.13
N THR A 218 -12.38 -5.80 -12.43
CA THR A 218 -11.04 -5.84 -13.03
C THR A 218 -10.92 -6.98 -14.03
N TYR A 219 -10.14 -6.79 -15.09
CA TYR A 219 -9.94 -7.82 -16.09
C TYR A 219 -9.00 -8.91 -15.56
N ALA A 220 -9.51 -10.14 -15.52
CA ALA A 220 -8.72 -11.28 -15.11
C ALA A 220 -7.97 -11.91 -16.31
N PRO A 221 -6.81 -12.53 -16.09
CA PRO A 221 -6.13 -13.33 -17.11
C PRO A 221 -7.06 -14.33 -17.80
N GLU A 222 -7.14 -14.28 -19.13
CA GLU A 222 -7.94 -15.23 -19.92
C GLU A 222 -7.10 -16.43 -20.36
N SER A 223 -5.79 -16.23 -20.57
CA SER A 223 -4.87 -17.30 -20.94
C SER A 223 -4.19 -17.95 -19.73
N PHE A 224 -3.89 -19.25 -19.84
CA PHE A 224 -3.14 -19.96 -18.79
C PHE A 224 -1.75 -19.35 -18.56
N HIS A 225 -1.09 -18.85 -19.60
CA HIS A 225 0.24 -18.25 -19.48
C HIS A 225 0.23 -16.98 -18.62
N GLU A 226 -0.72 -16.07 -18.86
CA GLU A 226 -0.89 -14.86 -18.05
C GLU A 226 -1.26 -15.20 -16.60
N PHE A 227 -2.18 -16.14 -16.43
CA PHE A 227 -2.57 -16.66 -15.11
C PHE A 227 -1.36 -17.24 -14.36
N PHE A 228 -0.56 -18.07 -15.01
CA PHE A 228 0.64 -18.64 -14.43
C PHE A 228 1.66 -17.56 -14.02
N ASN A 229 1.89 -16.56 -14.88
CA ASN A 229 2.77 -15.43 -14.57
C ASN A 229 2.27 -14.58 -13.39
N GLN A 230 0.95 -14.45 -13.24
CA GLN A 230 0.34 -13.82 -12.08
C GLN A 230 0.63 -14.64 -10.81
N ARG A 231 0.38 -15.95 -10.84
CA ARG A 231 0.56 -16.84 -9.68
C ARG A 231 2.00 -16.97 -9.22
N ARG A 232 2.96 -16.96 -10.16
CA ARG A 232 4.40 -16.94 -9.87
C ARG A 232 4.84 -15.73 -9.05
N ARG A 233 4.11 -14.61 -9.12
CA ARG A 233 4.38 -13.43 -8.30
C ARG A 233 3.62 -13.47 -6.97
N TRP A 234 2.34 -13.82 -7.03
CA TRP A 234 1.44 -13.70 -5.88
C TRP A 234 1.70 -14.76 -4.81
N VAL A 235 1.90 -16.02 -5.20
CA VAL A 235 2.04 -17.12 -4.22
C VAL A 235 3.33 -16.98 -3.40
N PRO A 236 4.52 -16.79 -4.02
CA PRO A 236 5.76 -16.66 -3.25
C PRO A 236 5.75 -15.42 -2.35
N SER A 237 5.19 -14.30 -2.82
CA SER A 237 5.08 -13.09 -2.00
C SER A 237 4.13 -13.28 -0.81
N THR A 238 3.04 -14.04 -1.00
CA THR A 238 2.12 -14.39 0.09
C THR A 238 2.82 -15.18 1.18
N ILE A 239 3.55 -16.23 0.81
CA ILE A 239 4.30 -17.06 1.77
C ILE A 239 5.38 -16.21 2.47
N ALA A 240 6.15 -15.42 1.73
CA ALA A 240 7.21 -14.59 2.29
C ALA A 240 6.69 -13.61 3.35
N ASN A 241 5.56 -12.94 3.08
CA ASN A 241 4.97 -12.01 4.03
C ASN A 241 4.37 -12.72 5.25
N ILE A 242 3.70 -13.87 5.07
CA ILE A 242 3.17 -14.65 6.21
C ILE A 242 4.31 -15.10 7.13
N MET A 243 5.42 -15.59 6.57
CA MET A 243 6.59 -15.99 7.36
C MET A 243 7.19 -14.81 8.13
N ASP A 244 7.22 -13.62 7.53
CA ASP A 244 7.68 -12.38 8.19
C ASP A 244 6.79 -12.00 9.38
N PHE A 245 5.47 -12.10 9.22
CA PHE A 245 4.51 -11.91 10.33
C PHE A 245 4.70 -12.92 11.45
N LEU A 246 4.82 -14.20 11.10
CA LEU A 246 4.98 -15.27 12.08
C LEU A 246 6.32 -15.17 12.80
N ALA A 247 7.36 -14.65 12.16
CA ALA A 247 8.65 -14.41 12.82
C ALA A 247 8.58 -13.30 13.88
N ASP A 248 7.77 -12.25 13.65
CA ASP A 248 7.63 -11.10 14.55
C ASP A 248 6.30 -11.11 15.36
N TYR A 249 5.65 -12.28 15.47
CA TYR A 249 4.28 -12.39 16.02
C TYR A 249 4.13 -11.79 17.42
N LYS A 250 5.13 -11.96 18.30
CA LYS A 250 5.07 -11.45 19.69
C LYS A 250 4.91 -9.94 19.72
N ARG A 251 5.70 -9.23 18.92
CA ARG A 251 5.63 -7.77 18.82
C ARG A 251 4.32 -7.34 18.20
N ILE A 252 3.89 -8.02 17.13
CA ILE A 252 2.67 -7.69 16.40
C ILE A 252 1.44 -7.83 17.30
N VAL A 253 1.35 -8.90 18.09
CA VAL A 253 0.27 -9.10 19.07
C VAL A 253 0.27 -7.95 20.08
N ILE A 254 1.40 -7.65 20.71
CA ILE A 254 1.51 -6.56 21.71
C ILE A 254 1.10 -5.19 21.14
N ILE A 255 1.43 -4.90 19.88
CA ILE A 255 1.12 -3.61 19.24
C ILE A 255 -0.36 -3.50 18.84
N ASN A 256 -1.01 -4.63 18.55
CA ASN A 256 -2.39 -4.67 18.02
C ASN A 256 -3.46 -5.02 19.06
N ASP A 257 -3.08 -5.52 20.24
CA ASP A 257 -3.93 -5.65 21.44
C ASP A 257 -4.31 -4.26 22.01
#